data_AF-A0A9E0XAZ4-F1
#
_entry.id   AF-A0A9E0XAZ4-F1
#
_cell.length_a   1.000
_cell.length_b   1.000
_cell.length_c   1.000
_cell.angle_alpha   90.00
_cell.angle_beta   90.00
_cell.angle_gamma   90.00
#
_symmetry.space_group_name_H-M   'P 1'
#
loop_
_entity.id
_entity.type
_entity.pdbx_description
1 polymer ?
#
loop_
_entity_poly.entity_id
_entity_poly.type
_entity_poly.pdbx_seq_one_letter_code
_entity_poly.pdbx_strand_id
1 'polypeptide(L)' 'MSTPTEENFKDYKRAEKKALELLREMQAVSPKKNDIELALLVAIFELHKGALPPQTVASVIQGHLKQLLPFYAGKPATG' A
#
# COMPACT_ATOMS: atom_id res chain seq x y z
N MET A 1 -10.47 22.80 -21.43
CA MET A 1 -9.25 22.01 -21.15
C MET A 1 -9.24 21.74 -19.66
N SER A 2 -8.97 20.51 -19.23
CA SER A 2 -8.80 20.25 -17.81
C SER A 2 -7.52 20.91 -17.31
N THR A 3 -7.54 21.46 -16.11
CA THR A 3 -6.30 21.97 -15.50
C THR A 3 -5.39 20.79 -15.15
N PRO A 4 -4.05 20.98 -15.07
CA PRO A 4 -3.13 19.94 -14.61
C PRO A 4 -3.56 19.31 -13.27
N THR A 5 -4.21 20.10 -12.41
CA THR A 5 -4.77 19.65 -11.13
C THR A 5 -5.96 18.70 -11.30
N GLU A 6 -6.85 18.95 -12.26
CA GLU A 6 -7.98 18.07 -12.56
C GLU A 6 -7.54 16.73 -13.17
N GLU A 7 -6.51 16.73 -14.00
CA GLU A 7 -5.94 15.51 -14.57
C GLU A 7 -5.26 14.66 -13.50
N ASN A 8 -4.46 15.28 -12.62
CA ASN A 8 -3.86 14.61 -11.47
C ASN A 8 -4.92 13.99 -10.56
N PHE A 9 -6.05 14.68 -10.33
CA PHE A 9 -7.15 14.13 -9.52
C PHE A 9 -7.85 12.95 -10.21
N LYS A 10 -8.07 13.02 -11.54
CA LYS A 10 -8.62 11.90 -12.31
C LYS A 10 -7.72 10.67 -12.25
N ASP A 11 -6.41 10.86 -12.36
CA ASP A 11 -5.44 9.77 -12.28
C ASP A 11 -5.35 9.18 -10.87
N TYR A 12 -5.40 10.01 -9.83
CA TYR A 12 -5.58 9.55 -8.45
C TYR A 12 -6.83 8.68 -8.30
N LYS A 13 -7.99 9.12 -8.81
CA LYS A 13 -9.24 8.34 -8.70
C LYS A 13 -9.19 7.02 -9.45
N ARG A 14 -8.45 6.93 -10.57
CA ARG A 14 -8.20 5.67 -11.28
C ARG A 14 -7.33 4.73 -10.45
N ALA A 15 -6.25 5.25 -9.85
CA ALA A 15 -5.37 4.49 -8.99
C ALA A 15 -6.11 3.96 -7.74
N GLU A 16 -6.91 4.81 -7.09
CA GLU A 16 -7.74 4.45 -5.93
C GLU A 16 -8.75 3.35 -6.26
N LYS A 17 -9.46 3.46 -7.40
CA LYS A 17 -10.39 2.41 -7.84
C LYS A 17 -9.67 1.08 -8.02
N LYS A 18 -8.49 1.07 -8.64
CA LYS A 18 -7.73 -0.15 -8.88
C LYS A 18 -7.20 -0.77 -7.58
N ALA A 19 -6.75 0.06 -6.63
CA ALA A 19 -6.34 -0.39 -5.31
C ALA A 19 -7.48 -1.07 -4.54
N LEU A 20 -8.70 -0.53 -4.62
CA LEU A 20 -9.89 -1.12 -4.00
C LEU A 20 -10.31 -2.44 -4.65
N GLU A 21 -10.12 -2.60 -5.96
CA GLU A 21 -10.35 -3.86 -6.67
C GLU A 21 -9.36 -4.94 -6.19
N LEU A 22 -8.07 -4.62 -6.16
CA LEU A 22 -7.02 -5.52 -5.67
C LEU A 22 -7.25 -5.91 -4.20
N LEU A 23 -7.66 -4.97 -3.35
CA LEU A 23 -8.05 -5.25 -1.97
C LEU A 23 -9.14 -6.32 -1.87
N ARG A 24 -10.19 -6.19 -2.67
CA ARG A 24 -11.30 -7.15 -2.70
C ARG A 24 -10.87 -8.51 -3.23
N GLU A 25 -10.07 -8.54 -4.29
CA GLU A 25 -9.52 -9.78 -4.85
C GLU A 25 -8.67 -10.53 -3.82
N MET A 26 -7.82 -9.82 -3.07
CA MET A 26 -6.97 -10.43 -2.04
C MET A 26 -7.76 -10.92 -0.83
N GLN A 27 -8.80 -10.19 -0.42
CA GLN A 27 -9.75 -10.65 0.60
C GLN A 27 -10.49 -11.93 0.19
N ALA A 28 -10.70 -12.14 -1.12
CA ALA A 28 -11.30 -13.36 -1.64
C ALA A 28 -10.31 -14.54 -1.66
N VAL A 29 -9.00 -14.28 -1.78
CA VAL A 29 -7.94 -15.31 -1.73
C VAL A 29 -7.68 -15.78 -0.29
N SER A 30 -7.76 -14.88 0.70
CA SER A 30 -7.57 -15.24 2.11
C SER A 30 -8.35 -14.31 3.05
N PRO A 31 -9.08 -14.85 4.03
CA PRO A 31 -9.76 -14.04 5.04
C PRO A 31 -8.81 -13.47 6.11
N LYS A 32 -7.50 -13.80 6.07
CA LYS A 32 -6.53 -13.33 7.05
C LYS A 32 -6.10 -11.89 6.73
N LYS A 33 -6.28 -10.99 7.69
CA LYS A 33 -5.91 -9.56 7.57
C LYS A 33 -4.45 -9.34 7.17
N ASN A 34 -3.55 -10.24 7.57
CA ASN A 34 -2.11 -10.18 7.28
C ASN A 34 -1.77 -10.16 5.77
N ASP A 35 -2.65 -10.65 4.89
CA ASP A 35 -2.38 -10.69 3.44
C ASP A 35 -2.61 -9.33 2.77
N ILE A 36 -3.49 -8.49 3.34
CA ILE A 36 -3.79 -7.15 2.81
C ILE A 36 -2.56 -6.24 2.95
N GLU A 37 -1.80 -6.41 4.01
CA GLU A 37 -0.72 -5.50 4.37
C GLU A 37 0.57 -5.89 3.66
N LEU A 38 0.82 -7.21 3.52
CA LEU A 38 1.86 -7.72 2.62
C LEU A 38 1.62 -7.24 1.19
N ALA A 39 0.38 -7.28 0.73
CA ALA A 39 0.04 -6.78 -0.59
C ALA A 39 0.20 -5.25 -0.74
N LEU A 40 -0.07 -4.48 0.31
CA LEU A 40 0.21 -3.04 0.30
C LEU A 40 1.71 -2.78 0.14
N LEU A 41 2.56 -3.53 0.84
CA LEU A 41 4.02 -3.43 0.72
C LEU A 41 4.50 -3.85 -0.67
N VAL A 42 3.92 -4.91 -1.25
CA VAL A 42 4.20 -5.34 -2.63
C VAL A 42 3.76 -4.28 -3.64
N ALA A 43 2.58 -3.67 -3.47
CA ALA A 43 2.10 -2.62 -4.36
C ALA A 43 3.01 -1.37 -4.31
N ILE A 44 3.49 -0.99 -3.13
CA ILE A 44 4.46 0.11 -2.96
C ILE A 44 5.78 -0.24 -3.65
N PHE A 45 6.26 -1.47 -3.52
CA PHE A 45 7.46 -1.93 -4.22
C PHE A 45 7.27 -1.87 -5.75
N GLU A 46 6.19 -2.45 -6.27
CA GLU A 46 5.87 -2.52 -7.69
C GLU A 46 5.68 -1.12 -8.32
N LEU A 47 5.12 -0.16 -7.58
CA LEU A 47 4.96 1.22 -8.03
C LEU A 47 6.30 1.93 -8.26
N HIS A 48 7.29 1.65 -7.42
CA HIS A 48 8.56 2.40 -7.42
C HIS A 48 9.72 1.64 -8.07
N LYS A 49 9.61 0.31 -8.25
CA LYS A 49 10.67 -0.49 -8.88
C LYS A 49 10.92 0.00 -10.30
N GLY A 50 12.18 0.24 -10.65
CA GLY A 50 12.58 0.75 -11.96
C GLY A 50 12.37 2.27 -12.17
N ALA A 51 11.61 2.94 -11.30
CA ALA A 51 11.44 4.40 -11.33
C ALA A 51 12.35 5.12 -10.32
N LEU A 52 12.63 4.50 -9.17
CA LEU A 52 13.48 5.05 -8.11
C LEU A 52 14.70 4.17 -7.84
N PRO A 53 15.80 4.73 -7.29
CA PRO A 53 16.93 3.95 -6.82
C PRO A 53 16.50 2.89 -5.78
N PRO A 54 17.09 1.68 -5.79
CA PRO A 54 16.71 0.62 -4.87
C PRO A 54 16.70 1.03 -3.39
N GLN A 55 17.65 1.87 -2.97
CA GLN A 55 17.77 2.39 -1.61
C GLN A 55 16.59 3.30 -1.23
N THR A 56 16.07 4.07 -2.18
CA THR A 56 14.90 4.92 -1.99
C THR A 56 13.64 4.07 -1.86
N VAL A 57 13.47 3.06 -2.73
CA VAL A 57 12.35 2.12 -2.65
C VAL A 57 12.34 1.39 -1.30
N ALA A 58 13.50 0.90 -0.87
CA ALA A 58 13.65 0.24 0.43
C ALA A 58 13.28 1.17 1.59
N SER A 59 13.69 2.44 1.54
CA SER A 59 13.38 3.44 2.57
C SER A 59 11.88 3.74 2.66
N VAL A 60 11.19 3.83 1.51
CA VAL A 60 9.73 4.03 1.45
C VAL A 60 9.00 2.84 2.09
N ILE A 61 9.34 1.61 1.70
CA ILE A 61 8.75 0.38 2.26
C ILE A 61 8.98 0.29 3.78
N GLN A 62 10.20 0.57 4.23
CA GLN A 62 10.54 0.57 5.66
C GLN A 62 9.77 1.65 6.45
N GLY A 63 9.55 2.83 5.85
CA GLY A 63 8.73 3.89 6.43
C GLY A 63 7.29 3.43 6.69
N HIS A 64 6.67 2.80 5.69
CA HIS A 64 5.32 2.23 5.83
C HIS A 64 5.29 1.11 6.87
N LEU A 65 6.28 0.21 6.88
CA LEU A 65 6.37 -0.86 7.87
C LEU A 65 6.43 -0.31 9.31
N LYS A 66 7.21 0.77 9.54
CA LYS A 66 7.32 1.43 10.85
C LYS A 66 5.99 2.03 11.31
N GLN A 67 5.20 2.58 10.41
CA GLN A 67 3.88 3.13 10.74
C GLN A 67 2.88 2.03 11.08
N LEU A 68 3.02 0.85 10.46
CA LEU A 68 2.18 -0.30 10.75
C LEU A 68 2.50 -0.91 12.13
N LEU A 69 3.78 -1.08 12.47
CA LEU A 69 4.24 -1.78 13.69
C LEU A 69 3.42 -1.53 14.99
N PRO A 70 3.08 -0.28 15.39
CA PRO A 70 2.29 -0.03 16.60
C PRO A 70 0.90 -0.65 16.62
N PHE A 71 0.31 -0.92 15.45
CA PHE A 71 -1.02 -1.52 15.30
C PHE A 71 -0.98 -3.06 15.28
N TYR A 72 0.22 -3.64 15.28
CA TYR A 72 0.48 -5.09 15.18
C TYR A 72 1.28 -5.66 16.34
N ALA A 73 1.97 -4.81 17.08
CA ALA A 73 2.44 -5.16 18.40
C ALA A 73 1.20 -5.52 19.21
N GLY A 74 0.85 -6.81 19.19
CA GLY A 74 -0.32 -7.34 19.86
C GLY A 74 -0.34 -6.76 21.26
N LYS A 75 -1.50 -6.24 21.67
CA LYS A 75 -1.75 -5.81 23.04
C LYS A 75 -1.07 -6.86 23.94
N PRO A 76 -0.07 -6.50 24.76
CA PRO A 76 0.67 -7.49 25.53
C PRO A 76 -0.37 -8.33 26.25
N ALA A 77 -0.31 -9.65 26.08
CA ALA A 77 -1.22 -10.56 26.76
C ALA A 77 -1.15 -10.21 28.24
N THR A 78 -2.21 -9.61 28.76
CA THR A 78 -2.34 -9.32 30.18
C THR A 78 -2.41 -10.67 30.86
N GLY A 79 -1.26 -11.13 31.36
CA GLY A 79 -1.17 -12.19 32.35
C GLY A 79 -1.64 -11.70 33.71
#